data_AF-A0A453RUD8-F1
#
_entry.id   AF-A0A453RUD8-F1
#
_cell.length_a   1.000
_cell.length_b   1.000
_cell.length_c   1.000
_cell.angle_alpha   90.00
_cell.angle_beta   90.00
_cell.angle_gamma   90.00
#
_symmetry.space_group_name_H-M   'P 1'
#
loop_
_entity.id
_entity.type
_entity.pdbx_description
1 polymer ?
#
loop_
_entity_poly.entity_id
_entity_poly.type
_entity_poly.pdbx_seq_one_letter_code
_entity_poly.pdbx_strand_id
1 'polypeptide(L)'
;MTEEVMKTISLEVVREKMLDHIHQEIPYVIEHRLMDWKELKDGSLRVEQHFIAPKQSQRQILVGKNGSKIGRIGIEANEELRSIFKRDVHLMLQVRVAKKRSS
;
A
#
# COMPACT_ATOMS: atom_id res chain seq x y z
N MET A 1 20.58 5.59 4.95
CA MET A 1 19.17 5.53 5.39
C MET A 1 18.97 4.19 6.09
N THR A 2 18.42 4.14 7.30
CA THR A 2 18.20 2.85 7.99
C THR A 2 16.96 2.14 7.42
N GLU A 3 16.83 0.84 7.69
CA GLU A 3 15.68 0.06 7.24
C GLU A 3 14.36 0.59 7.81
N GLU A 4 14.35 0.96 9.09
CA GLU A 4 13.16 1.52 9.75
C GLU A 4 12.70 2.81 9.09
N VAL A 5 13.64 3.68 8.68
CA VAL A 5 13.32 4.91 7.96
C VAL A 5 12.77 4.60 6.57
N MET A 6 13.35 3.64 5.85
CA MET A 6 12.84 3.21 4.54
C MET A 6 11.42 2.62 4.65
N LYS A 7 11.13 1.82 5.68
CA LYS A 7 9.80 1.27 5.95
C LYS A 7 8.77 2.37 6.20
N THR A 8 9.11 3.37 7.00
CA THR A 8 8.24 4.53 7.26
C THR A 8 7.99 5.32 5.98
N ILE A 9 9.03 5.65 5.21
CA ILE A 9 8.88 6.32 3.91
C ILE A 9 7.98 5.51 2.98
N SER A 10 8.18 4.18 2.94
CA SER A 10 7.39 3.31 2.10
C SER A 10 5.91 3.31 2.45
N LEU A 11 5.57 3.36 3.74
CA LEU A 11 4.19 3.47 4.20
C LEU A 11 3.59 4.84 3.87
N GLU A 12 4.34 5.91 4.06
CA GLU A 12 3.86 7.28 3.83
C GLU A 12 3.66 7.59 2.34
N VAL A 13 4.58 7.16 1.46
CA VAL A 13 4.43 7.32 0.00
C VAL A 13 3.15 6.63 -0.49
N VAL A 14 2.92 5.39 -0.05
CA VAL A 14 1.71 4.65 -0.43
C VAL A 14 0.45 5.30 0.16
N ARG A 15 0.54 5.85 1.37
CA ARG A 15 -0.57 6.58 2.01
C ARG A 15 -0.90 7.87 1.27
N GLU A 16 0.09 8.63 0.85
CA GLU A 16 -0.08 9.86 0.07
C GLU A 16 -0.83 9.57 -1.23
N LYS A 17 -0.37 8.58 -2.03
CA LYS A 17 -1.07 8.21 -3.28
C LYS A 17 -2.48 7.71 -3.01
N MET A 18 -2.70 7.00 -1.91
CA MET A 18 -4.05 6.60 -1.53
C MET A 18 -4.96 7.80 -1.24
N LEU A 19 -4.46 8.82 -0.54
CA LEU A 19 -5.21 10.06 -0.25
C LEU A 19 -5.52 10.87 -1.52
N ASP A 20 -4.62 10.87 -2.51
CA ASP A 20 -4.84 11.56 -3.78
C ASP A 20 -5.98 10.94 -4.61
N HIS A 21 -6.13 9.61 -4.57
CA HIS A 21 -7.09 8.87 -5.41
C HIS A 21 -8.41 8.51 -4.70
N ILE A 22 -8.44 8.57 -3.37
CA ILE A 22 -9.58 8.16 -2.55
C ILE A 22 -10.08 9.34 -1.72
N HIS A 23 -11.26 9.82 -2.08
CA HIS A 23 -11.93 10.92 -1.38
C HIS A 23 -12.93 10.41 -0.33
N GLN A 24 -13.55 11.33 0.40
CA GLN A 24 -14.50 11.10 1.50
C GLN A 24 -13.83 10.55 2.77
N GLU A 25 -14.62 10.01 3.71
CA GLU A 25 -14.11 9.52 4.99
C GLU A 25 -13.37 8.16 4.89
N ILE A 26 -13.28 7.58 3.69
CA ILE A 26 -12.73 6.23 3.49
C ILE A 26 -11.26 6.15 3.92
N PRO A 27 -10.35 7.07 3.52
CA PRO A 27 -8.95 6.95 3.87
C PRO A 27 -8.68 6.84 5.37
N TYR A 28 -9.47 7.57 6.17
CA TYR A 28 -9.28 7.66 7.62
C TYR A 28 -9.71 6.39 8.36
N VAL A 29 -10.54 5.55 7.76
CA VAL A 29 -11.01 4.29 8.37
C VAL A 29 -10.27 3.06 7.84
N ILE A 30 -9.43 3.22 6.81
CA ILE A 30 -8.58 2.14 6.30
C ILE A 30 -7.35 2.04 7.19
N GLU A 31 -7.12 0.84 7.72
CA GLU A 31 -5.84 0.53 8.36
C GLU A 31 -4.81 0.17 7.29
N HIS A 32 -3.60 0.73 7.39
CA HIS A 32 -2.49 0.49 6.47
C HIS A 32 -1.33 -0.21 7.19
N ARG A 33 -0.90 -1.38 6.70
CA ARG A 33 0.15 -2.18 7.35
C ARG A 33 1.22 -2.64 6.37
N LEU A 34 2.47 -2.60 6.80
CA LEU A 34 3.56 -3.34 6.19
C LEU A 34 3.48 -4.81 6.62
N MET A 35 3.49 -5.71 5.66
CA MET A 35 3.31 -7.16 5.88
C MET A 35 4.57 -7.95 5.60
N ASP A 36 5.33 -7.56 4.59
CA ASP A 36 6.60 -8.19 4.24
C ASP A 36 7.60 -7.14 3.73
N TRP A 37 8.86 -7.31 4.09
CA TRP A 37 9.99 -6.48 3.69
C TRP A 37 11.19 -7.37 3.45
N LYS A 38 11.58 -7.50 2.18
CA LYS A 38 12.61 -8.46 1.80
C LYS A 38 13.53 -7.93 0.73
N GLU A 39 14.82 -7.91 1.02
CA GLU A 39 15.85 -7.73 0.01
C GLU A 39 16.03 -9.03 -0.77
N LEU A 40 15.98 -8.92 -2.09
CA LEU A 40 16.15 -10.04 -3.00
C LEU A 40 17.62 -10.20 -3.39
N LYS A 41 17.96 -11.37 -3.94
CA LYS A 41 19.35 -11.72 -4.31
C LYS A 41 19.95 -10.80 -5.38
N ASP A 42 19.11 -10.19 -6.21
CA ASP A 42 19.49 -9.23 -7.24
C ASP A 42 19.66 -7.79 -6.72
N GLY A 43 19.49 -7.59 -5.40
CA GLY A 43 19.59 -6.27 -4.76
C GLY A 43 18.29 -5.47 -4.81
N SER A 44 17.24 -5.96 -5.47
CA SER A 44 15.93 -5.31 -5.47
C SER A 44 15.21 -5.51 -4.13
N LEU A 45 14.25 -4.63 -3.85
CA LEU A 45 13.45 -4.67 -2.64
C LEU A 45 12.02 -5.11 -2.93
N ARG A 46 11.56 -6.18 -2.28
CA ARG A 46 10.15 -6.57 -2.25
C ARG A 46 9.47 -5.99 -1.01
N VAL A 47 8.36 -5.31 -1.23
CA VAL A 47 7.55 -4.69 -0.17
C VAL A 47 6.10 -5.12 -0.34
N GLU A 48 5.52 -5.75 0.68
CA GLU A 48 4.10 -6.09 0.70
C GLU A 48 3.39 -5.22 1.74
N GLN A 49 2.38 -4.46 1.31
CA GLN A 49 1.57 -3.62 2.18
C GLN A 49 0.08 -3.91 1.99
N HIS A 50 -0.66 -3.96 3.09
CA HIS A 50 -2.09 -4.25 3.10
C HIS A 50 -2.89 -3.04 3.56
N PHE A 51 -3.95 -2.75 2.82
CA PHE A 51 -5.06 -1.93 3.25
C PHE A 51 -6.16 -2.82 3.81
N ILE A 52 -6.54 -2.59 5.06
CA ILE A 52 -7.54 -3.36 5.78
C ILE A 52 -8.78 -2.46 5.95
N ALA A 53 -9.82 -2.78 5.17
CA ALA A 53 -11.08 -2.07 5.19
C ALA A 53 -12.02 -2.64 6.26
N PRO A 54 -12.67 -1.80 7.09
CA PRO A 54 -13.68 -2.25 8.04
C PRO A 54 -14.91 -2.90 7.36
N LYS A 55 -15.29 -2.41 6.18
CA LYS A 55 -16.46 -2.88 5.43
C LYS A 55 -16.12 -3.26 3.99
N GLN A 56 -16.90 -4.18 3.43
CA GLN A 56 -16.76 -4.62 2.04
C GLN A 56 -17.00 -3.49 1.03
N SER A 57 -17.89 -2.54 1.32
CA SER A 57 -18.13 -1.36 0.47
C SER A 57 -16.88 -0.48 0.32
N GLN A 58 -16.19 -0.20 1.42
CA GLN A 58 -14.94 0.58 1.43
C GLN A 58 -13.84 -0.12 0.64
N ARG A 59 -13.71 -1.46 0.78
CA ARG A 59 -12.81 -2.27 -0.06
C ARG A 59 -13.12 -2.08 -1.55
N GLN A 60 -14.39 -2.15 -1.96
CA GLN A 60 -14.76 -1.98 -3.37
C GLN A 60 -14.38 -0.59 -3.90
N ILE A 61 -14.56 0.46 -3.07
CA ILE A 61 -14.21 1.83 -3.45
C ILE A 61 -12.69 2.01 -3.59
N LEU A 62 -11.91 1.44 -2.68
CA LEU A 62 -10.44 1.48 -2.72
C LEU A 62 -9.87 0.69 -3.91
N VAL A 63 -10.41 -0.49 -4.17
CA VAL A 63 -9.99 -1.32 -5.32
C VAL A 63 -10.37 -0.64 -6.64
N GLY A 64 -11.55 -0.04 -6.71
CA GLY A 64 -12.09 0.55 -7.93
C GLY A 64 -12.53 -0.50 -8.95
N LYS A 65 -13.14 -0.06 -10.06
CA LYS A 65 -13.62 -0.95 -11.13
C LYS A 65 -12.44 -1.75 -11.69
N ASN A 66 -12.54 -3.08 -11.65
CA ASN A 66 -11.50 -4.01 -12.13
C ASN A 66 -10.10 -3.77 -11.53
N GLY A 67 -10.01 -3.22 -10.30
CA GLY A 67 -8.72 -2.93 -9.67
C GLY A 67 -8.01 -1.67 -10.16
N SER A 68 -8.66 -0.84 -10.98
CA SER A 68 -8.05 0.35 -11.59
C SER A 68 -7.46 1.33 -10.58
N LYS A 69 -8.14 1.59 -9.46
CA LYS A 69 -7.68 2.57 -8.46
C LYS A 69 -6.47 2.06 -7.70
N ILE A 70 -6.56 0.85 -7.13
CA ILE A 70 -5.44 0.28 -6.37
C ILE A 70 -4.22 0.01 -7.27
N GLY A 71 -4.44 -0.36 -8.53
CA GLY A 71 -3.38 -0.53 -9.52
C GLY A 71 -2.65 0.78 -9.79
N ARG A 72 -3.39 1.89 -9.96
CA ARG A 72 -2.81 3.22 -10.16
C ARG A 72 -1.98 3.70 -8.96
N ILE A 73 -2.54 3.57 -7.75
CA ILE A 73 -1.82 3.86 -6.49
C ILE A 73 -0.52 3.06 -6.42
N GLY A 74 -0.58 1.77 -6.76
CA GLY A 74 0.58 0.88 -6.75
C GLY A 74 1.66 1.28 -7.75
N ILE A 75 1.28 1.68 -8.96
CA ILE A 75 2.24 2.14 -10.00
C ILE A 75 2.94 3.42 -9.55
N GLU A 76 2.17 4.45 -9.18
CA GLU A 76 2.70 5.76 -8.79
C GLU A 76 3.59 5.64 -7.55
N ALA A 77 3.17 4.89 -6.53
CA ALA A 77 3.98 4.67 -5.33
C ALA A 77 5.25 3.86 -5.62
N ASN A 78 5.18 2.85 -6.50
CA ASN A 78 6.36 2.05 -6.84
C ASN A 78 7.42 2.89 -7.58
N GLU A 79 6.99 3.70 -8.54
CA GLU A 79 7.88 4.63 -9.26
C GLU A 79 8.59 5.61 -8.32
N GLU A 80 7.84 6.20 -7.37
CA GLU A 80 8.40 7.10 -6.39
C GLU A 80 9.39 6.41 -5.44
N LEU A 81 9.05 5.21 -4.95
CA LEU A 81 9.94 4.44 -4.08
C LEU A 81 11.24 4.03 -4.79
N ARG A 82 11.20 3.68 -6.07
CA ARG A 82 12.41 3.44 -6.87
C ARG A 82 13.28 4.67 -6.95
N SER A 83 12.67 5.85 -7.12
CA SER A 83 13.39 7.12 -7.16
C SER A 83 14.04 7.47 -5.82
N ILE A 84 13.34 7.25 -4.70
CA ILE A 84 13.85 7.57 -3.36
C ILE A 84 14.94 6.58 -2.94
N PHE A 85 14.72 5.28 -3.13
CA PHE A 85 15.64 4.23 -2.67
C PHE A 85 16.79 3.95 -3.65
N LYS A 86 16.75 4.49 -4.86
CA LYS A 86 17.79 4.32 -5.90
C LYS A 86 18.07 2.85 -6.23
N ARG A 87 17.03 2.01 -6.16
CA ARG A 87 17.06 0.59 -6.53
C ARG A 87 15.68 0.13 -6.97
N ASP A 88 15.62 -1.03 -7.61
CA ASP A 88 14.34 -1.63 -7.99
C ASP A 88 13.49 -1.97 -6.77
N VAL A 89 12.19 -1.67 -6.89
CA VAL A 89 11.17 -1.96 -5.88
C VAL A 89 10.03 -2.76 -6.52
N HIS A 90 9.66 -3.84 -5.85
CA HIS A 90 8.52 -4.68 -6.14
C HIS A 90 7.47 -4.47 -5.06
N LEU A 91 6.73 -3.36 -5.16
CA LEU A 91 5.63 -3.03 -4.26
C LEU A 91 4.40 -3.85 -4.62
N MET A 92 3.82 -4.50 -3.62
CA MET A 92 2.59 -5.27 -3.73
C MET A 92 1.56 -4.76 -2.73
N LEU A 93 0.45 -4.26 -3.27
CA LEU A 93 -0.66 -3.74 -2.48
C LEU A 93 -1.81 -4.76 -2.48
N GLN A 94 -2.30 -5.12 -1.30
CA GLN A 94 -3.50 -5.92 -1.16
C GLN A 94 -4.58 -5.17 -0.39
N VAL A 95 -5.84 -5.34 -0.79
CA VAL A 95 -6.98 -4.80 -0.06
C VAL A 95 -7.80 -5.94 0.53
N ARG A 96 -7.88 -5.98 1.86
CA ARG A 96 -8.58 -7.00 2.64
C ARG A 96 -9.72 -6.35 3.43
N VAL A 97 -10.74 -7.15 3.78
CA VAL A 97 -11.76 -6.71 4.76
C VAL A 97 -11.36 -7.27 6.12
N ALA A 98 -11.48 -6.46 7.16
CA ALA A 98 -11.28 -6.90 8.54
C ALA A 98 -12.21 -8.09 8.83
N LYS A 99 -11.63 -9.20 9.32
CA LYS A 99 -12.45 -10.32 9.78
C LYS A 99 -13.27 -9.85 10.97
N LYS A 100 -14.60 -10.00 10.92
CA LYS A 100 -15.41 -9.88 12.14
C LYS A 100 -14.91 -10.95 13.10
N ARG A 101 -14.47 -10.57 14.29
CA ARG A 101 -14.34 -11.52 15.40
C ARG A 101 -15.74 -12.07 15.64
N SER A 102 -15.95 -13.33 15.28
CA SER A 102 -17.08 -14.11 15.76
C SER A 102 -16.84 -14.29 17.25
N SER A 103 -17.48 -13.44 18.06
CA SER A 103 -17.69 -13.71 19.49
C SER A 103 -19.02 -14.41 19.65
#